data_AF-A0A963W2E7-F1
#
_entry.id   AF-A0A963W2E7-F1
#
_cell.length_a   1.000
_cell.length_b   1.000
_cell.length_c   1.000
_cell.angle_alpha   90.00
_cell.angle_beta   90.00
_cell.angle_gamma   90.00
#
_symmetry.space_group_name_H-M   'P 1'
#
loop_
_entity.id
_entity.type
_entity.pdbx_description
1 polymer ?
#
loop_
_entity_poly.entity_id
_entity_poly.type
_entity_poly.pdbx_seq_one_letter_code
_entity_poly.pdbx_strand_id
1 'polypeptide(L)'
;FEGTITRMVALATLMPIVAGIGGNAGTQTLAVTVRALATNQLTASNLWRAVRRELGIALLNGATVAVVIGIAVSLLFANPQLGAVIALAMLANIVIAGLAGVFVPLTLERMNADPAIASSIFVTMTTDSMGFLVFLGLATFSGLAS
;
A
#
# COMPACT_ATOMS: atom_id res chain seq x y z
N PHE A 1 27.84 -13.62 -10.40
CA PHE A 1 26.49 -13.74 -10.98
C PHE A 1 25.48 -14.39 -10.03
N GLU A 2 25.85 -15.41 -9.22
CA GLU A 2 24.94 -15.97 -8.18
C GLU A 2 24.39 -14.92 -7.20
N GLY A 3 25.23 -14.02 -6.64
CA GLY A 3 24.77 -13.01 -5.67
C GLY A 3 23.74 -12.01 -6.23
N THR A 4 23.86 -11.63 -7.50
CA THR A 4 22.88 -10.76 -8.18
C THR A 4 21.57 -11.50 -8.46
N ILE A 5 21.66 -12.77 -8.86
CA ILE A 5 20.48 -13.62 -9.09
C ILE A 5 19.73 -13.85 -7.77
N THR A 6 20.42 -14.16 -6.68
CA THR A 6 19.80 -14.35 -5.35
C THR A 6 19.11 -13.07 -4.86
N ARG A 7 19.69 -11.88 -5.09
CA ARG A 7 19.02 -10.59 -4.81
C ARG A 7 17.77 -10.40 -5.66
N MET A 8 17.84 -10.62 -6.97
CA MET A 8 16.67 -10.48 -7.84
C MET A 8 15.54 -11.46 -7.47
N VAL A 9 15.88 -12.69 -7.11
CA VAL A 9 14.92 -13.70 -6.62
C VAL A 9 14.30 -13.27 -5.29
N ALA A 10 15.07 -12.72 -4.36
CA ALA A 10 14.56 -12.18 -3.10
C ALA A 10 13.57 -11.03 -3.34
N LEU A 11 13.93 -10.09 -4.22
CA LEU A 11 13.06 -8.95 -4.54
C LEU A 11 11.76 -9.41 -5.23
N ALA A 12 11.84 -10.38 -6.14
CA ALA A 12 10.67 -10.93 -6.84
C ALA A 12 9.74 -11.75 -5.94
N THR A 13 10.29 -12.48 -4.95
CA THR A 13 9.49 -13.29 -4.01
C THR A 13 8.78 -12.43 -2.95
N LEU A 14 9.33 -11.25 -2.63
CA LEU A 14 8.73 -10.35 -1.63
C LEU A 14 7.70 -9.38 -2.23
N MET A 15 7.75 -9.14 -3.54
CA MET A 15 6.82 -8.27 -4.27
C MET A 15 5.32 -8.60 -4.05
N PRO A 16 4.86 -9.86 -4.14
CA PRO A 16 3.45 -10.20 -3.90
C PRO A 16 2.98 -9.83 -2.50
N ILE A 17 3.88 -9.85 -1.52
CA ILE A 17 3.55 -9.51 -0.14
C ILE A 17 3.32 -8.01 0.00
N VAL A 18 4.20 -7.19 -0.58
CA VAL A 18 4.05 -5.72 -0.59
C VAL A 18 2.77 -5.30 -1.30
N ALA A 19 2.52 -5.88 -2.49
CA ALA A 19 1.31 -5.59 -3.28
C ALA A 19 0.04 -6.07 -2.57
N GLY A 20 0.03 -7.30 -2.05
CA GLY A 20 -1.13 -7.88 -1.38
C GLY A 20 -1.56 -7.13 -0.13
N ILE A 21 -0.60 -6.67 0.68
CA ILE A 21 -0.92 -5.93 1.92
C ILE A 21 -1.37 -4.50 1.61
N GLY A 22 -0.76 -3.86 0.61
CA GLY A 22 -1.25 -2.59 0.08
C GLY A 22 -2.67 -2.71 -0.46
N GLY A 23 -2.93 -3.68 -1.34
CA GLY A 23 -4.25 -3.93 -1.92
C GLY A 23 -5.33 -4.20 -0.87
N ASN A 24 -5.02 -4.97 0.17
CA ASN A 24 -5.94 -5.22 1.28
C ASN A 24 -6.27 -3.94 2.07
N ALA A 25 -5.26 -3.13 2.41
CA ALA A 25 -5.45 -1.85 3.10
C ALA A 25 -6.28 -0.87 2.26
N GLY A 26 -5.99 -0.81 0.95
CA GLY A 26 -6.74 0.01 -0.01
C GLY A 26 -8.19 -0.44 -0.14
N THR A 27 -8.42 -1.75 -0.24
CA THR A 27 -9.77 -2.35 -0.34
C THR A 27 -10.58 -2.12 0.93
N GLN A 28 -9.96 -2.23 2.11
CA GLN A 28 -10.63 -1.94 3.38
C GLN A 28 -11.06 -0.48 3.45
N THR A 29 -10.16 0.43 3.12
CA THR A 29 -10.43 1.87 3.13
C THR A 29 -11.49 2.23 2.08
N LEU A 30 -11.44 1.57 0.92
CA LEU A 30 -12.43 1.68 -0.13
C LEU A 30 -13.82 1.27 0.35
N ALA A 31 -13.96 0.10 0.96
CA ALA A 31 -15.25 -0.41 1.44
C ALA A 31 -15.89 0.53 2.48
N VAL A 32 -15.08 1.08 3.40
CA VAL A 32 -15.54 2.06 4.38
C VAL A 32 -15.99 3.36 3.69
N THR A 33 -15.22 3.84 2.72
CA THR A 33 -15.54 5.09 2.02
C THR A 33 -16.81 4.94 1.17
N VAL A 34 -16.91 3.90 0.33
CA VAL A 34 -18.10 3.63 -0.50
C VAL A 34 -19.34 3.46 0.36
N ARG A 35 -19.26 2.75 1.50
CA ARG A 35 -20.39 2.61 2.42
C ARG A 35 -20.82 3.96 3.01
N ALA A 36 -19.86 4.80 3.39
CA ALA A 36 -20.17 6.10 3.97
C ALA A 36 -20.74 7.09 2.94
N LEU A 37 -20.37 6.97 1.65
CA LEU A 37 -21.02 7.66 0.54
C LEU A 37 -22.46 7.17 0.33
N ALA A 38 -22.66 5.86 0.21
CA ALA A 38 -23.98 5.26 -0.02
C ALA A 38 -24.99 5.54 1.10
N THR A 39 -24.51 5.77 2.33
CA THR A 39 -25.34 6.07 3.51
C THR A 39 -25.51 7.56 3.79
N ASN A 40 -25.01 8.44 2.90
CA ASN A 40 -24.95 9.90 3.11
C ASN A 40 -24.29 10.32 4.44
N GLN A 41 -23.41 9.47 4.98
CA GLN A 41 -22.68 9.74 6.22
C GLN A 41 -21.40 10.52 5.99
N LEU A 42 -20.87 10.53 4.76
CA LEU A 42 -19.73 11.36 4.36
C LEU A 42 -20.22 12.72 3.87
N THR A 43 -19.86 13.77 4.59
CA THR A 43 -20.03 15.16 4.19
C THR A 43 -18.67 15.83 4.08
N ALA A 44 -18.56 16.93 3.33
CA ALA A 44 -17.31 17.68 3.22
C ALA A 44 -16.72 18.08 4.59
N SER A 45 -17.57 18.27 5.60
CA SER A 45 -17.19 18.63 6.97
C SER A 45 -16.52 17.51 7.77
N ASN A 46 -16.86 16.24 7.50
CA ASN A 46 -16.35 15.09 8.25
C ASN A 46 -15.37 14.22 7.45
N LEU A 47 -15.26 14.45 6.13
CA LEU A 47 -14.38 13.74 5.22
C LEU A 47 -12.94 13.68 5.75
N TRP A 48 -12.36 14.82 6.13
CA TRP A 48 -10.97 14.87 6.58
C TRP A 48 -10.74 14.13 7.91
N ARG A 49 -11.75 14.12 8.79
CA ARG A 49 -11.71 13.35 10.04
C ARG A 49 -11.77 11.84 9.75
N ALA A 50 -12.62 11.41 8.81
CA ALA A 50 -12.70 10.02 8.40
C ALA A 50 -11.40 9.54 7.73
N VAL A 51 -10.85 10.33 6.79
CA VAL A 51 -9.55 10.07 6.14
C VAL A 51 -8.44 9.88 7.16
N ARG A 52 -8.29 10.82 8.11
CA ARG A 52 -7.24 10.74 9.14
C ARG A 52 -7.41 9.52 10.04
N ARG A 53 -8.64 9.15 10.39
CA ARG A 53 -8.91 7.96 11.20
C ARG A 53 -8.47 6.70 10.47
N GLU A 54 -8.88 6.54 9.21
CA GLU A 54 -8.52 5.34 8.45
C GLU A 54 -7.05 5.28 8.08
N LEU A 55 -6.42 6.42 7.73
CA LEU A 55 -4.97 6.47 7.57
C LEU A 55 -4.24 6.08 8.86
N GLY A 56 -4.75 6.51 10.03
CA GLY A 56 -4.20 6.10 11.33
C GLY A 56 -4.29 4.58 11.55
N ILE A 57 -5.44 3.98 11.26
CA ILE A 57 -5.65 2.52 11.38
C ILE A 57 -4.75 1.77 10.39
N ALA A 58 -4.70 2.21 9.14
CA ALA A 58 -3.86 1.63 8.10
C ALA A 58 -2.37 1.74 8.46
N LEU A 59 -1.91 2.89 8.97
CA LEU A 59 -0.53 3.08 9.40
C LEU A 59 -0.16 2.19 10.59
N LEU A 60 -1.03 2.04 11.58
CA LEU A 60 -0.75 1.19 12.75
C LEU A 60 -0.65 -0.29 12.36
N ASN A 61 -1.63 -0.79 11.58
CA ASN A 61 -1.58 -2.14 11.05
C ASN A 61 -0.38 -2.33 10.12
N GLY A 62 -0.15 -1.36 9.23
CA GLY A 62 0.93 -1.39 8.27
C GLY A 62 2.31 -1.33 8.91
N ALA A 63 2.50 -0.54 9.95
CA ALA A 63 3.75 -0.49 10.70
C ALA A 63 4.01 -1.82 11.41
N THR A 64 2.98 -2.43 12.01
CA THR A 64 3.12 -3.74 12.67
C THR A 64 3.59 -4.78 11.67
N VAL A 65 2.94 -4.86 10.51
CA VAL A 65 3.30 -5.82 9.47
C VAL A 65 4.67 -5.48 8.86
N ALA A 66 4.97 -4.21 8.58
CA ALA A 66 6.25 -3.78 8.04
C ALA A 66 7.42 -4.15 8.95
N VAL A 67 7.26 -4.00 10.28
CA VAL A 67 8.26 -4.41 11.26
C VAL A 67 8.44 -5.93 11.25
N VAL A 68 7.35 -6.70 11.31
CA VAL A 68 7.41 -8.17 11.32
C VAL A 68 8.10 -8.69 10.06
N ILE A 69 7.71 -8.20 8.88
CA ILE A 69 8.29 -8.62 7.61
C ILE A 69 9.72 -8.11 7.45
N GLY A 70 10.01 -6.85 7.82
CA GLY A 70 11.36 -6.32 7.77
C GLY A 70 12.34 -7.13 8.62
N ILE A 71 11.92 -7.55 9.82
CA ILE A 71 12.71 -8.44 10.69
C ILE A 71 12.86 -9.82 10.03
N ALA A 72 11.75 -10.45 9.61
CA ALA A 72 11.79 -11.78 9.00
C ALA A 72 12.72 -11.81 7.78
N VAL A 73 12.64 -10.80 6.91
CA VAL A 73 13.46 -10.65 5.72
C VAL A 73 14.93 -10.40 6.08
N SER A 74 15.20 -9.57 7.09
CA SER A 74 16.58 -9.35 7.57
C SER A 74 17.23 -10.65 8.02
N LEU A 75 16.47 -11.51 8.72
CA LEU A 75 16.95 -12.80 9.23
C LEU A 75 17.08 -13.84 8.11
N LEU A 76 16.07 -13.99 7.24
CA LEU A 76 16.05 -15.00 6.19
C LEU A 76 17.14 -14.79 5.14
N PHE A 77 17.43 -13.54 4.79
CA PHE A 77 18.42 -13.19 3.77
C PHE A 77 19.77 -12.76 4.36
N ALA A 78 19.93 -12.83 5.69
CA ALA A 78 21.10 -12.33 6.42
C ALA A 78 21.50 -10.89 5.98
N ASN A 79 20.51 -10.07 5.65
CA ASN A 79 20.70 -8.76 5.04
C ASN A 79 19.77 -7.72 5.69
N PRO A 80 20.23 -7.02 6.75
CA PRO A 80 19.45 -6.00 7.44
C PRO A 80 19.02 -4.83 6.54
N GLN A 81 19.83 -4.49 5.53
CA GLN A 81 19.53 -3.42 4.59
C GLN A 81 18.31 -3.77 3.73
N LEU A 82 18.20 -5.03 3.29
CA LEU A 82 17.07 -5.51 2.51
C LEU A 82 15.78 -5.50 3.34
N GLY A 83 15.84 -5.92 4.60
CA GLY A 83 14.70 -5.85 5.51
C GLY A 83 14.23 -4.42 5.79
N ALA A 84 15.15 -3.47 5.95
CA ALA A 84 14.81 -2.06 6.13
C ALA A 84 14.12 -1.46 4.89
N VAL A 85 14.61 -1.77 3.69
CA VAL A 85 13.99 -1.33 2.42
C VAL A 85 12.59 -1.88 2.26
N ILE A 86 12.37 -3.16 2.57
CA ILE A 86 11.04 -3.78 2.53
C ILE A 86 10.09 -3.13 3.53
N ALA A 87 10.53 -2.89 4.76
CA ALA A 87 9.70 -2.24 5.78
C ALA A 87 9.26 -0.84 5.35
N LEU A 88 10.19 -0.03 4.79
CA LEU A 88 9.88 1.30 4.28
C LEU A 88 8.97 1.25 3.05
N ALA A 89 9.22 0.33 2.12
CA ALA A 89 8.40 0.15 0.93
C ALA A 89 6.96 -0.22 1.29
N MET A 90 6.79 -1.10 2.28
CA MET A 90 5.49 -1.51 2.81
C MET A 90 4.73 -0.32 3.43
N LEU A 91 5.39 0.44 4.30
CA LEU A 91 4.78 1.61 4.93
C LEU A 91 4.31 2.63 3.88
N ALA A 92 5.16 2.95 2.92
CA ALA A 92 4.80 3.86 1.84
C ALA A 92 3.66 3.31 0.97
N ASN A 93 3.68 2.02 0.60
CA ASN A 93 2.59 1.41 -0.18
C ASN A 93 1.25 1.45 0.56
N ILE A 94 1.24 1.23 1.88
CA ILE A 94 0.03 1.26 2.70
C ILE A 94 -0.55 2.68 2.80
N VAL A 95 0.31 3.70 2.92
CA VAL A 95 -0.15 5.10 2.87
C VAL A 95 -0.81 5.39 1.53
N ILE A 96 -0.17 5.01 0.42
CA ILE A 96 -0.70 5.23 -0.93
C ILE A 96 -2.02 4.47 -1.11
N ALA A 97 -2.10 3.23 -0.65
CA ALA A 97 -3.30 2.42 -0.69
C ALA A 97 -4.46 3.04 0.10
N GLY A 98 -4.20 3.52 1.32
CA GLY A 98 -5.21 4.20 2.13
C GLY A 98 -5.70 5.48 1.47
N LEU A 99 -4.80 6.28 0.89
CA LEU A 99 -5.18 7.48 0.14
C LEU A 99 -6.01 7.12 -1.10
N ALA A 100 -5.60 6.13 -1.89
CA ALA A 100 -6.35 5.66 -3.05
C ALA A 100 -7.75 5.15 -2.65
N GLY A 101 -7.84 4.38 -1.57
CA GLY A 101 -9.10 3.86 -1.03
C GLY A 101 -10.10 4.95 -0.61
N VAL A 102 -9.65 6.17 -0.32
CA VAL A 102 -10.56 7.31 -0.07
C VAL A 102 -10.76 8.17 -1.31
N PHE A 103 -9.68 8.56 -2.00
CA PHE A 103 -9.78 9.52 -3.09
C PHE A 103 -10.43 8.94 -4.34
N VAL A 104 -10.14 7.68 -4.70
CA VAL A 104 -10.73 7.04 -5.88
C VAL A 104 -12.27 7.07 -5.86
N PRO A 105 -12.95 6.55 -4.82
CA PRO A 105 -14.42 6.57 -4.78
C PRO A 105 -14.99 8.00 -4.76
N LEU A 106 -14.35 8.94 -4.06
CA LEU A 106 -14.77 10.35 -4.03
C LEU A 106 -14.65 11.04 -5.39
N THR A 107 -13.58 10.72 -6.14
CA THR A 107 -13.40 11.27 -7.48
C THR A 107 -14.44 10.71 -8.45
N LEU A 108 -14.73 9.41 -8.37
CA LEU A 108 -15.76 8.78 -9.21
C LEU A 108 -17.15 9.33 -8.92
N GLU A 109 -17.51 9.48 -7.65
CA GLU A 109 -18.78 10.08 -7.24
C GLU A 109 -18.93 11.51 -7.80
N ARG A 110 -17.88 12.34 -7.72
CA ARG A 110 -17.88 13.69 -8.30
C ARG A 110 -18.00 13.70 -9.82
N MET A 111 -17.58 12.64 -10.48
CA MET A 111 -17.74 12.44 -11.92
C MET A 111 -19.11 11.83 -12.28
N ASN A 112 -20.01 11.63 -11.32
CA ASN A 112 -21.28 10.92 -11.46
C ASN A 112 -21.12 9.47 -11.94
N ALA A 113 -19.98 8.84 -11.65
CA ALA A 113 -19.73 7.42 -11.89
C ALA A 113 -19.97 6.62 -10.60
N ASP A 114 -20.47 5.38 -10.71
CA ASP A 114 -20.74 4.52 -9.55
C ASP A 114 -19.41 4.05 -8.90
N PRO A 115 -19.08 4.52 -7.69
CA PRO A 115 -17.84 4.13 -7.03
C PRO A 115 -17.85 2.69 -6.53
N ALA A 116 -19.00 2.03 -6.38
CA ALA A 116 -19.06 0.63 -5.93
C ALA A 116 -18.51 -0.34 -6.99
N ILE A 117 -18.62 0.00 -8.27
CA ILE A 117 -18.25 -0.88 -9.39
C ILE A 117 -16.82 -0.60 -9.85
N ALA A 118 -16.45 0.67 -10.03
CA ALA A 118 -15.19 1.03 -10.69
C ALA A 118 -14.00 1.15 -9.71
N SER A 119 -14.24 1.48 -8.43
CA SER A 119 -13.15 1.85 -7.54
C SER A 119 -12.18 0.72 -7.21
N SER A 120 -12.65 -0.53 -7.14
CA SER A 120 -11.79 -1.67 -6.80
C SER A 120 -10.68 -1.88 -7.83
N ILE A 121 -10.99 -1.69 -9.12
CA ILE A 121 -10.04 -1.79 -10.22
C ILE A 121 -8.98 -0.69 -10.11
N PHE A 122 -9.41 0.56 -9.93
CA PHE A 122 -8.51 1.70 -9.83
C PHE A 122 -7.62 1.64 -8.57
N VAL A 123 -8.18 1.22 -7.44
CA VAL A 123 -7.41 1.04 -6.20
C VAL A 123 -6.36 -0.04 -6.39
N THR A 124 -6.74 -1.21 -6.91
CA THR A 124 -5.80 -2.33 -7.13
C THR A 124 -4.70 -1.93 -8.12
N MET A 125 -5.06 -1.30 -9.24
CA MET A 125 -4.09 -0.77 -10.21
C MET A 125 -3.11 0.21 -9.54
N THR A 126 -3.62 1.10 -8.70
CA THR A 126 -2.80 2.08 -7.99
C THR A 126 -1.87 1.39 -7.00
N THR A 127 -2.35 0.43 -6.21
CA THR A 127 -1.52 -0.28 -5.22
C THR A 127 -0.47 -1.16 -5.87
N ASP A 128 -0.77 -1.79 -7.01
CA ASP A 128 0.18 -2.65 -7.72
C ASP A 128 1.29 -1.83 -8.37
N SER A 129 0.92 -0.76 -9.09
CA SER A 129 1.88 0.12 -9.75
C SER A 129 2.73 0.91 -8.76
N MET A 130 2.11 1.52 -7.75
CA MET A 130 2.83 2.32 -6.76
C MET A 130 3.64 1.45 -5.81
N GLY A 131 3.14 0.28 -5.43
CA GLY A 131 3.88 -0.68 -4.63
C GLY A 131 5.16 -1.13 -5.33
N PHE A 132 5.09 -1.42 -6.63
CA PHE A 132 6.26 -1.72 -7.45
C PHE A 132 7.22 -0.53 -7.55
N LEU A 133 6.73 0.67 -7.88
CA LEU A 133 7.55 1.87 -8.06
C LEU A 133 8.27 2.27 -6.78
N VAL A 134 7.59 2.25 -5.65
CA VAL A 134 8.17 2.57 -4.34
C VAL A 134 9.23 1.55 -3.95
N PHE A 135 8.93 0.26 -4.13
CA PHE A 135 9.86 -0.80 -3.80
C PHE A 135 11.14 -0.73 -4.65
N LEU A 136 10.99 -0.63 -5.98
CA LEU A 136 12.12 -0.53 -6.89
C LEU A 136 12.90 0.77 -6.66
N GLY A 137 12.21 1.90 -6.48
CA GLY A 137 12.84 3.20 -6.20
C GLY A 137 13.67 3.17 -4.93
N LEU A 138 13.17 2.56 -3.85
CA LEU A 138 13.93 2.41 -2.60
C LEU A 138 15.09 1.41 -2.74
N ALA A 139 14.92 0.32 -3.49
CA ALA A 139 16.00 -0.63 -3.76
C ALA A 139 17.14 -0.01 -4.59
N THR A 140 16.82 0.83 -5.58
CA THR A 140 17.81 1.58 -6.35
C THR A 140 18.48 2.65 -5.50
N PHE A 141 17.72 3.45 -4.76
CA PHE A 141 18.27 4.51 -3.92
C PHE A 141 19.20 3.99 -2.82
N SER A 142 18.88 2.83 -2.24
CA SER A 142 19.70 2.18 -1.22
C SER A 142 20.92 1.44 -1.79
N GLY A 143 21.09 1.36 -3.11
CA GLY A 143 22.18 0.61 -3.75
C GLY A 143 22.00 -0.92 -3.71
N LEU A 144 20.80 -1.41 -3.42
CA LEU A 144 20.46 -2.84 -3.47
C LEU A 144 20.25 -3.34 -4.90
N ALA A 145 19.83 -2.44 -5.81
CA ALA A 145 19.61 -2.73 -7.23
C ALA A 145 20.79 -2.35 -8.16
N SER A 146 21.90 -1.82 -7.61
CA SER A 146 23.17 -1.52 -8.29
C SER A 146 24.26 -2.50 -7.88
#